data_AF-A0AA96XF62-F1
#
_entry.id   AF-A0AA96XF62-F1
#
_cell.length_a   1.000
_cell.length_b   1.000
_cell.length_c   1.000
_cell.angle_alpha   90.00
_cell.angle_beta   90.00
_cell.angle_gamma   90.00
#
_symmetry.space_group_name_H-M   'P 1'
#
loop_
_entity.id
_entity.type
_entity.pdbx_description
1 polymer ?
#
loop_
_entity_poly.entity_id
_entity_poly.type
_entity_poly.pdbx_seq_one_letter_code
_entity_poly.pdbx_strand_id
1 'polypeptide(L)'
;MALPAVAGGRLAITHCCCDYPTVADGERRRTTWNNAREGFREGWAREFGAWPQNDGDYWPGHHIFDLWHGGHPTARDNVLPVPPAVHKVINKAYPACYSRGGQWSIAGPDRPYVD
;
A
#
# COMPACT_ATOMS: atom_id res chain seq x y z
N MET A 1 5.61 -24.29 13.59
CA MET A 1 6.04 -24.13 12.18
C MET A 1 5.26 -22.94 11.63
N ALA A 2 5.93 -21.84 11.29
CA ALA A 2 5.29 -20.67 10.68
C ALA A 2 5.21 -20.91 9.16
N LEU A 3 4.01 -20.79 8.59
CA LEU A 3 3.81 -20.86 7.15
C LEU A 3 4.46 -19.63 6.48
N PRO A 4 5.08 -19.77 5.31
CA PRO A 4 5.65 -18.63 4.59
C PRO A 4 4.53 -17.64 4.24
N ALA A 5 4.71 -16.37 4.61
CA ALA A 5 3.75 -15.32 4.33
C ALA A 5 3.64 -15.12 2.81
N VAL A 6 2.45 -15.37 2.26
CA VAL A 6 2.13 -15.09 0.86
C VAL A 6 1.63 -13.66 0.79
N ALA A 7 2.42 -12.78 0.17
CA ALA A 7 2.00 -11.40 -0.12
C ALA A 7 0.88 -11.42 -1.17
N GLY A 8 -0.38 -11.40 -0.74
CA GLY A 8 -1.52 -11.41 -1.64
C GLY A 8 -2.82 -11.67 -0.90
N GLY A 9 -3.39 -10.63 -0.31
CA GLY A 9 -4.71 -10.72 0.30
C GLY A 9 -5.13 -9.37 0.87
N ARG A 10 -6.39 -8.99 0.61
CA ARG A 10 -7.08 -7.75 1.04
C ARG A 10 -7.22 -7.58 2.58
N LEU A 11 -6.38 -8.22 3.38
CA LEU A 11 -6.46 -8.27 4.83
C LEU A 11 -5.44 -7.31 5.44
N ALA A 12 -5.69 -6.91 6.70
CA ALA A 12 -4.85 -6.00 7.47
C ALA A 12 -3.37 -6.28 7.28
N ILE A 13 -2.53 -5.24 7.40
CA ILE A 13 -1.06 -5.36 7.40
C ILE A 13 -0.70 -6.33 8.53
N THR A 14 -0.65 -7.62 8.21
CA THR A 14 -0.51 -8.75 9.14
C THR A 14 0.94 -8.90 9.58
N HIS A 15 1.84 -8.22 8.87
CA HIS A 15 3.28 -8.24 9.06
C HIS A 15 3.82 -6.84 8.78
N CYS A 16 4.71 -6.33 9.63
CA CYS A 16 5.46 -5.12 9.27
C CYS A 16 6.17 -5.41 7.96
N CYS A 17 6.06 -4.49 6.99
CA CYS A 17 6.76 -4.58 5.71
C CYS A 17 8.26 -4.86 5.85
N CYS A 18 8.86 -4.51 6.99
CA CYS A 18 10.27 -4.73 7.32
C CYS A 18 10.64 -6.19 7.63
N ASP A 19 9.68 -7.12 7.66
CA ASP A 19 9.96 -8.56 7.64
C ASP A 19 10.30 -9.07 6.23
N TYR A 20 10.05 -8.25 5.20
CA TYR A 20 10.47 -8.53 3.82
C TYR A 20 11.80 -7.80 3.53
N PRO A 21 12.72 -8.43 2.78
CA PRO A 21 13.98 -7.79 2.42
C PRO A 21 13.73 -6.57 1.51
N THR A 22 14.59 -5.56 1.67
CA THR A 22 14.59 -4.39 0.80
C THR A 22 14.99 -4.78 -0.62
N VAL A 23 14.36 -4.18 -1.62
CA VAL A 23 14.71 -4.41 -3.03
C VAL A 23 15.66 -3.33 -3.56
N ALA A 24 16.60 -3.72 -4.42
CA ALA A 24 17.55 -2.79 -5.02
C ALA A 24 16.92 -1.87 -6.11
N ASP A 25 15.71 -2.20 -6.58
CA ASP A 25 15.06 -1.55 -7.73
C ASP A 25 13.92 -0.59 -7.34
N GLY A 26 13.96 -0.03 -6.13
CA GLY A 26 12.89 0.84 -5.60
C GLY A 26 12.56 2.05 -6.49
N GLU A 27 13.57 2.70 -7.07
CA GLU A 27 13.35 3.82 -8.00
C GLU A 27 12.63 3.37 -9.27
N ARG A 28 13.05 2.24 -9.85
CA ARG A 28 12.39 1.66 -11.04
C ARG A 28 10.92 1.39 -10.77
N ARG A 29 10.60 0.81 -9.61
CA ARG A 29 9.20 0.53 -9.19
C ARG A 29 8.37 1.81 -9.06
N ARG A 30 8.96 2.87 -8.49
CA ARG A 30 8.30 4.19 -8.40
C ARG A 30 8.02 4.77 -9.78
N THR A 31 8.99 4.68 -10.69
CA THR A 31 8.82 5.11 -12.09
C THR A 31 7.74 4.31 -12.80
N THR A 32 7.69 2.98 -12.60
CA THR A 32 6.62 2.13 -13.13
C THR A 32 5.23 2.59 -12.68
N TRP A 33 5.06 2.87 -11.38
CA TRP A 33 3.79 3.41 -10.87
C TRP A 33 3.44 4.77 -11.50
N ASN A 34 4.40 5.70 -11.52
CA ASN A 34 4.18 7.05 -12.07
C ASN A 34 3.72 7.02 -13.53
N ASN A 35 4.26 6.09 -14.32
CA ASN A 35 3.92 5.93 -15.73
C ASN A 35 2.58 5.19 -15.92
N ALA A 36 2.22 4.26 -15.03
CA ALA A 36 1.05 3.40 -15.19
C ALA A 36 -0.22 3.90 -14.48
N ARG A 37 -0.10 4.82 -13.53
CA ARG A 37 -1.21 5.22 -12.63
C ARG A 37 -2.44 5.77 -13.34
N GLU A 38 -2.31 6.32 -14.53
CA GLU A 38 -3.46 6.78 -15.33
C GLU A 38 -4.29 5.60 -15.82
N GLY A 39 -3.70 4.69 -16.59
CA GLY A 39 -4.38 3.46 -17.02
C GLY A 39 -4.83 2.57 -15.86
N PHE A 40 -4.09 2.57 -14.74
CA PHE A 40 -4.54 1.89 -13.53
C PHE A 40 -5.87 2.45 -13.01
N ARG A 41 -6.03 3.78 -13.00
CA ARG A 41 -7.27 4.46 -12.58
C ARG A 41 -8.43 4.16 -13.52
N GLU A 42 -8.17 4.08 -14.83
CA GLU A 42 -9.18 3.66 -15.80
C GLU A 42 -9.64 2.21 -15.55
N GLY A 43 -8.70 1.29 -15.32
CA GLY A 43 -8.99 -0.10 -14.99
C GLY A 43 -9.74 -0.25 -13.68
N TRP A 44 -9.39 0.53 -12.67
CA TRP A 44 -10.13 0.63 -11.40
C TRP A 44 -11.57 1.11 -11.64
N ALA A 45 -11.75 2.15 -12.45
CA ALA A 45 -13.04 2.78 -12.66
C ALA A 45 -14.08 1.86 -13.29
N ARG A 46 -13.64 0.87 -14.07
CA ARG A 46 -14.50 -0.17 -14.66
C ARG A 46 -15.13 -1.10 -13.62
N GLU A 47 -14.49 -1.29 -12.47
CA GLU A 47 -14.97 -2.21 -11.42
C GLU A 47 -15.61 -1.48 -10.24
N PHE A 48 -15.06 -0.32 -9.86
CA PHE A 48 -15.43 0.36 -8.61
C PHE A 48 -15.99 1.76 -8.81
N GLY A 49 -16.10 2.24 -10.05
CA GLY A 49 -16.43 3.62 -10.36
C GLY A 49 -15.23 4.57 -10.27
N ALA A 50 -15.45 5.83 -10.65
CA ALA A 50 -14.39 6.81 -10.85
C ALA A 50 -13.41 6.88 -9.67
N TRP A 51 -12.11 6.97 -9.99
CA TRP A 51 -11.10 7.19 -8.96
C TRP A 51 -11.39 8.52 -8.24
N PRO A 52 -11.41 8.53 -6.90
CA PRO A 52 -11.83 9.70 -6.14
C PRO A 52 -10.85 10.88 -6.30
N GLN A 53 -11.42 12.08 -6.23
CA GLN A 53 -10.73 13.34 -6.47
C GLN A 53 -11.22 14.41 -5.48
N ASN A 54 -10.36 15.39 -5.20
CA ASN A 54 -10.72 16.64 -4.55
C ASN A 54 -10.38 17.77 -5.53
N ASP A 55 -11.35 18.58 -5.95
CA ASP A 55 -11.13 19.75 -6.81
C ASP A 55 -10.31 19.47 -8.09
N GLY A 56 -10.48 18.28 -8.67
CA GLY A 56 -9.76 17.82 -9.88
C GLY A 56 -8.42 17.11 -9.60
N ASP A 57 -7.95 17.12 -8.35
CA ASP A 57 -6.77 16.36 -7.93
C ASP A 57 -7.16 14.95 -7.49
N TYR A 58 -6.61 13.95 -8.18
CA TYR A 58 -6.80 12.55 -7.82
C TYR A 58 -6.18 12.22 -6.47
N TRP A 59 -6.93 11.45 -5.68
CA TRP A 59 -6.41 10.89 -4.45
C TRP A 59 -5.16 10.06 -4.73
N PRO A 60 -4.14 10.11 -3.86
CA PRO A 60 -2.96 9.28 -4.00
C PRO A 60 -3.34 7.79 -3.97
N GLY A 61 -2.68 7.02 -4.83
CA GLY A 61 -2.67 5.56 -4.73
C GLY A 61 -1.69 5.14 -3.64
N HIS A 62 -2.21 4.55 -2.57
CA HIS A 62 -1.41 4.00 -1.48
C HIS A 62 -1.10 2.55 -1.75
N HIS A 63 0.18 2.19 -1.67
CA HIS A 63 0.63 0.79 -1.75
C HIS A 63 0.50 0.13 -0.37
N ILE A 64 -0.30 -0.95 -0.29
CA ILE A 64 -0.47 -1.74 0.94
C ILE A 64 0.84 -2.44 1.30
N PHE A 65 1.46 -3.08 0.30
CA PHE A 65 2.81 -3.61 0.34
C PHE A 65 3.74 -2.57 -0.27
N ASP A 66 4.69 -2.11 0.55
CA ASP A 66 5.63 -1.07 0.16
C ASP A 66 6.55 -1.49 -0.99
N LEU A 67 6.70 -0.57 -1.94
CA LEU A 67 7.60 -0.73 -3.08
C LEU A 67 9.04 -1.03 -2.65
N TRP A 68 9.49 -0.43 -1.54
CA TRP A 68 10.84 -0.65 -1.01
C TRP A 68 11.06 -2.07 -0.49
N HIS A 69 9.97 -2.76 -0.11
CA HIS A 69 9.98 -4.12 0.41
C HIS A 69 9.37 -5.13 -0.56
N GLY A 70 9.41 -4.82 -1.87
CA GLY A 70 9.01 -5.76 -2.91
C GLY A 70 7.55 -5.68 -3.35
N GLY A 71 6.76 -4.74 -2.81
CA GLY A 71 5.40 -4.47 -3.27
C GLY A 71 5.32 -4.17 -4.76
N HIS A 72 4.39 -4.81 -5.46
CA HIS A 72 4.24 -4.65 -6.90
C HIS A 72 3.59 -3.30 -7.23
N PRO A 73 4.16 -2.50 -8.15
CA PRO A 73 3.75 -1.11 -8.35
C PRO A 73 2.32 -0.93 -8.87
N THR A 74 1.76 -1.93 -9.54
CA THR A 74 0.46 -1.86 -10.22
C THR A 74 -0.43 -3.09 -9.96
N ALA A 75 -0.14 -3.89 -8.93
CA ALA A 75 -1.02 -5.00 -8.59
C ALA A 75 -2.36 -4.46 -8.07
N ARG A 76 -3.47 -4.98 -8.59
CA ARG A 76 -4.82 -4.44 -8.33
C ARG A 76 -5.23 -4.52 -6.86
N ASP A 77 -4.73 -5.50 -6.15
CA ASP A 77 -4.92 -5.74 -4.72
C ASP A 77 -3.86 -5.06 -3.84
N ASN A 78 -2.86 -4.39 -4.44
CA ASN A 78 -1.81 -3.69 -3.72
C ASN A 78 -2.00 -2.17 -3.68
N VAL A 79 -2.87 -1.58 -4.52
CA VAL A 79 -3.03 -0.12 -4.61
C VAL A 79 -4.48 0.26 -4.37
N LEU A 80 -4.70 1.19 -3.45
CA LEU A 80 -6.02 1.76 -3.17
C LEU A 80 -5.99 3.29 -3.08
N PRO A 81 -7.07 3.98 -3.46
CA PRO A 81 -7.17 5.42 -3.27
C PRO A 81 -7.26 5.76 -1.78
N VAL A 82 -6.44 6.69 -1.32
CA VAL A 82 -6.48 7.18 0.07
C VAL A 82 -6.67 8.69 0.07
N PRO A 83 -7.56 9.27 0.89
CA PRO A 83 -7.68 10.71 1.02
C PRO A 83 -6.31 11.36 1.28
N PRO A 84 -5.97 12.50 0.64
CA PRO A 84 -4.65 13.10 0.77
C PRO A 84 -4.19 13.35 2.23
N ALA A 85 -5.11 13.78 3.09
CA ALA A 85 -4.84 13.98 4.52
C ALA A 85 -4.48 12.68 5.24
N VAL A 86 -5.21 11.59 4.96
CA VAL A 86 -4.95 10.26 5.53
C VAL A 86 -3.62 9.72 5.00
N HIS A 87 -3.36 9.85 3.70
CA HIS A 87 -2.10 9.43 3.09
C HIS A 87 -0.88 10.13 3.72
N LYS A 88 -1.02 11.43 4.05
CA LYS A 88 0.00 12.18 4.78
C LYS A 88 0.23 11.66 6.20
N VAL A 89 -0.84 11.29 6.92
CA VAL A 89 -0.73 10.69 8.26
C VAL A 89 -0.01 9.35 8.19
N ILE A 90 -0.40 8.48 7.24
CA ILE A 90 0.25 7.18 7.04
C ILE A 90 1.76 7.36 6.79
N ASN A 91 2.13 8.22 5.83
CA ASN A 91 3.54 8.46 5.50
C ASN A 91 4.37 9.01 6.67
N LYS A 92 3.76 9.77 7.58
CA LYS A 92 4.43 10.25 8.80
C LYS A 92 4.60 9.16 9.85
N ALA A 93 3.67 8.23 9.95
CA ALA A 93 3.73 7.13 10.89
C ALA A 93 4.61 5.97 10.41
N TYR A 94 4.74 5.82 9.08
CA TYR A 94 5.46 4.75 8.41
C TYR A 94 6.91 4.53 8.88
N PRO A 95 7.71 5.57 9.19
CA PRO A 95 9.03 5.41 9.78
C PRO A 95 9.09 4.53 11.04
N ALA A 96 8.00 4.43 11.81
CA ALA A 96 7.93 3.57 12.99
C ALA A 96 7.91 2.07 12.67
N CYS A 97 7.50 1.64 11.46
CA CYS A 97 7.61 0.24 11.05
C CYS A 97 9.10 -0.15 10.94
N TYR A 98 9.94 0.73 10.37
CA TYR A 98 11.38 0.48 10.19
C TYR A 98 12.14 0.32 11.50
N SER A 99 11.69 0.96 12.59
CA SER A 99 12.28 0.79 13.91
C SER A 99 11.77 -0.43 14.66
N ARG A 100 10.90 -1.26 14.04
CA ARG A 100 10.19 -2.38 14.68
C ARG A 100 9.47 -1.96 15.98
N GLY A 101 9.07 -0.70 16.08
CA GLY A 101 8.54 -0.11 17.31
C GLY A 101 7.02 0.02 17.33
N GLY A 102 6.42 -0.19 18.50
CA GLY A 102 5.01 0.13 18.78
C GLY A 102 4.00 -0.84 18.14
N GLN A 103 2.81 -0.34 17.81
CA GLN A 103 1.72 -1.15 17.25
C GLN A 103 1.99 -1.68 15.82
N TRP A 104 3.14 -1.36 15.24
CA TRP A 104 3.55 -1.83 13.90
C TRP A 104 4.19 -3.22 13.92
N SER A 105 4.68 -3.68 15.08
CA SER A 105 5.28 -5.01 15.25
C SER A 105 4.32 -6.05 15.82
N ILE A 106 3.04 -5.69 16.00
CA ILE A 106 1.97 -6.60 16.38
C ILE A 106 1.13 -6.91 15.14
N ALA A 107 0.69 -8.17 15.01
CA ALA A 107 -0.28 -8.52 13.99
C ALA A 107 -1.56 -7.70 14.22
N GLY A 108 -1.97 -6.93 13.21
CA GLY A 108 -3.26 -6.26 13.22
C GLY A 108 -4.42 -7.27 13.23
N PRO A 109 -5.64 -6.84 13.59
CA PRO A 109 -6.81 -7.70 13.50
C PRO A 109 -7.00 -8.18 12.05
N ASP A 110 -7.46 -9.42 11.85
CA ASP A 110 -7.66 -10.00 10.51
C ASP A 110 -8.53 -9.10 9.60
N ARG A 111 -9.34 -8.20 10.17
CA ARG A 111 -10.17 -7.27 9.43
C ARG A 111 -9.91 -5.82 9.87
N PRO A 112 -9.74 -4.88 8.93
CA PRO A 112 -9.38 -3.49 9.23
C PRO A 112 -10.47 -2.64 9.90
N TYR A 113 -11.69 -3.17 10.12
CA TYR A 113 -12.86 -2.42 10.64
C TYR A 113 -13.80 -3.32 11.45
N VAL A 114 -13.42 -3.70 12.67
CA VAL A 114 -14.33 -4.33 13.64
C VAL A 114 -14.45 -3.49 14.90
N ASP A 115 -14.88 -2.25 14.70
CA ASP A 115 -15.65 -1.40 15.61
C ASP A 115 -16.11 -0.12 14.90
#